data_AF-A0A1S8BC53-F1
#
_entry.id   AF-A0A1S8BC53-F1
#
_cell.length_a   1.000
_cell.length_b   1.000
_cell.length_c   1.000
_cell.angle_alpha   90.00
_cell.angle_beta   90.00
_cell.angle_gamma   90.00
#
_symmetry.space_group_name_H-M   'P 1'
#
loop_
_entity.id
_entity.type
_entity.pdbx_description
1 polymer ?
#
loop_
_entity_poly.entity_id
_entity_poly.type
_entity_poly.pdbx_seq_one_letter_code
_entity_poly.pdbx_strand_id
1 'polypeptide(L)'
;MSQSFEGWGDAQLPPLSPTRPPSVRKRQSIHIMDLETRLDQLASENRLLHEAKARAEEAMQDANLNQDRQVNDAVEARDVQIRAKDAEIAQISDMLHHLRQEIARLSEVNAALSNETAHLNDVNAALTDANRNLTNDTNQRYATLQAETQSHEQRWREAELALDQLRVQHSTLSAGMEDVLRQEIKNAVKDKEAEIQRLHEELVDATEQVKNLQQAILESKQGDSFLTVRDEDYFDSACQQLCQHVQQWVLRFSKFSDNRACRLSTDVKDEKIETRLDNAILDGTDVDMLLADRVRRRDVFMSVVMTMIWEYVFTRYLFGMDREQRQKLKALEKTLTEVGPARAVAQWRAITLTLLAQRDAFERQRAQDTEAVVQEIFGTLAALLPPPAHLADTIKESLRNVLRLAVGLSVEMRTQRAEYIMLPPLQPEYDTNGDLVRKVYFNAALMNERSGETASNEELERQRAVVKIVLFPLVVKKGDDLGEGEDEIVVCPAQVLTAKPPAKDRKVVRVLSGAMEMGGGTDDGRSMRSRSSLIRSPGVPEGSAMDTAF
;
A
#
# COMPACT_ATOMS: atom_id res chain seq x y z
N MET A 1 -169.31 58.17 -41.35
CA MET A 1 -169.64 58.64 -42.71
C MET A 1 -168.58 59.69 -43.08
N SER A 2 -168.12 59.89 -44.31
CA SER A 2 -168.26 59.18 -45.60
C SER A 2 -167.55 60.04 -46.66
N GLN A 3 -167.10 59.46 -47.79
CA GLN A 3 -166.59 60.20 -48.97
C GLN A 3 -165.23 60.90 -48.67
N SER A 4 -164.21 60.91 -49.54
CA SER A 4 -164.14 61.29 -50.97
C SER A 4 -164.35 62.79 -51.20
N PHE A 5 -163.27 63.54 -51.51
CA PHE A 5 -163.16 64.44 -52.69
C PHE A 5 -161.76 65.13 -52.76
N GLU A 6 -161.45 65.66 -53.96
CA GLU A 6 -160.52 66.77 -54.34
C GLU A 6 -159.12 67.01 -53.72
N GLY A 7 -158.13 67.13 -54.64
CA GLY A 7 -157.36 68.38 -54.84
C GLY A 7 -155.85 68.38 -54.55
N TRP A 8 -155.02 69.24 -55.16
CA TRP A 8 -155.16 70.09 -56.39
C TRP A 8 -153.77 70.69 -56.74
N GLY A 9 -153.41 70.83 -58.04
CA GLY A 9 -152.23 71.61 -58.54
C GLY A 9 -150.82 71.04 -58.28
N ASP A 10 -149.74 71.45 -58.96
CA ASP A 10 -149.59 72.27 -60.19
C ASP A 10 -148.26 71.89 -60.94
N ALA A 11 -148.00 72.46 -62.13
CA ALA A 11 -147.00 72.02 -63.12
C ALA A 11 -145.62 72.77 -63.04
N GLN A 12 -144.66 72.73 -64.00
CA GLN A 12 -144.67 72.94 -65.48
C GLN A 12 -143.35 72.42 -66.13
N LEU A 13 -143.19 72.09 -67.44
CA LEU A 13 -144.16 71.87 -68.55
C LEU A 13 -143.68 70.94 -69.71
N PRO A 14 -142.62 71.22 -70.52
CA PRO A 14 -142.59 70.73 -71.94
C PRO A 14 -141.29 70.00 -72.42
N PRO A 15 -141.24 69.31 -73.60
CA PRO A 15 -142.24 69.04 -74.68
C PRO A 15 -142.30 67.53 -75.17
N LEU A 16 -142.86 67.05 -76.31
CA LEU A 16 -144.16 67.19 -77.04
C LEU A 16 -144.37 66.07 -78.13
N SER A 17 -145.60 65.51 -78.25
CA SER A 17 -146.32 65.14 -79.53
C SER A 17 -145.99 63.80 -80.32
N PRO A 18 -146.80 63.31 -81.34
CA PRO A 18 -147.72 62.14 -81.12
C PRO A 18 -148.14 61.15 -82.31
N THR A 19 -149.09 60.22 -82.02
CA THR A 19 -150.27 59.70 -82.85
C THR A 19 -150.36 58.33 -83.65
N ARG A 20 -151.47 57.57 -83.34
CA ARG A 20 -152.39 56.63 -84.10
C ARG A 20 -152.37 55.04 -83.99
N PRO A 21 -153.54 54.31 -84.06
CA PRO A 21 -153.77 52.82 -83.81
C PRO A 21 -154.46 52.07 -85.03
N PRO A 22 -155.31 50.97 -85.02
CA PRO A 22 -155.83 49.95 -84.02
C PRO A 22 -156.05 48.44 -84.52
N SER A 23 -156.78 47.54 -83.78
CA SER A 23 -157.86 46.58 -84.26
C SER A 23 -157.94 45.03 -83.90
N VAL A 24 -158.81 44.64 -82.92
CA VAL A 24 -159.91 43.58 -82.85
C VAL A 24 -159.81 42.01 -83.13
N ARG A 25 -160.26 41.18 -82.13
CA ARG A 25 -161.10 39.89 -82.13
C ARG A 25 -160.62 38.44 -81.74
N LYS A 26 -161.62 37.53 -81.61
CA LYS A 26 -161.80 36.21 -80.90
C LYS A 26 -161.30 34.95 -81.69
N ARG A 27 -161.28 33.69 -81.18
CA ARG A 27 -162.23 32.94 -80.30
C ARG A 27 -161.62 31.68 -79.61
N GLN A 28 -161.95 31.46 -78.32
CA GLN A 28 -161.86 30.16 -77.58
C GLN A 28 -160.45 29.55 -77.36
N SER A 29 -160.21 28.48 -76.57
CA SER A 29 -161.09 27.55 -75.80
C SER A 29 -160.36 26.94 -74.57
N ILE A 30 -161.07 26.14 -73.73
CA ILE A 30 -160.56 25.28 -72.61
C ILE A 30 -160.03 26.04 -71.36
N HIS A 31 -160.29 25.75 -70.07
CA HIS A 31 -161.15 24.83 -69.27
C HIS A 31 -160.49 23.63 -68.53
N ILE A 32 -161.04 23.29 -67.33
CA ILE A 32 -160.70 22.20 -66.38
C ILE A 32 -159.24 22.12 -65.88
N MET A 33 -158.91 23.02 -64.94
CA MET A 33 -157.86 22.91 -63.89
C MET A 33 -158.06 24.10 -62.92
N ASP A 34 -159.26 24.38 -62.42
CA ASP A 34 -160.06 23.51 -61.55
C ASP A 34 -159.27 22.99 -60.34
N LEU A 35 -159.73 23.38 -59.15
CA LEU A 35 -159.39 22.80 -57.85
C LEU A 35 -157.93 22.86 -57.33
N GLU A 36 -157.06 23.70 -57.89
CA GLU A 36 -156.06 24.45 -57.07
C GLU A 36 -156.76 25.57 -56.25
N THR A 37 -157.77 25.09 -55.51
CA THR A 37 -158.35 25.52 -54.23
C THR A 37 -157.63 26.67 -53.53
N ARG A 38 -158.35 27.63 -52.94
CA ARG A 38 -158.87 27.58 -51.54
C ARG A 38 -157.82 27.22 -50.46
N LEU A 39 -156.53 27.26 -50.81
CA LEU A 39 -155.38 26.81 -50.05
C LEU A 39 -154.45 28.04 -49.85
N ASP A 40 -154.49 28.73 -48.71
CA ASP A 40 -155.43 28.52 -47.62
C ASP A 40 -155.57 29.78 -46.75
N GLN A 41 -156.74 29.91 -46.12
CA GLN A 41 -156.86 30.43 -44.75
C GLN A 41 -156.26 31.82 -44.42
N LEU A 42 -156.27 32.14 -43.11
CA LEU A 42 -155.38 33.09 -42.43
C LEU A 42 -155.10 34.44 -43.16
N ALA A 43 -156.01 35.16 -43.82
CA ALA A 43 -157.46 35.40 -43.65
C ALA A 43 -157.92 35.81 -42.24
N SER A 44 -157.04 35.84 -41.23
CA SER A 44 -157.41 36.13 -39.83
C SER A 44 -156.54 37.23 -39.21
N GLU A 45 -155.22 37.08 -39.25
CA GLU A 45 -154.34 37.62 -38.20
C GLU A 45 -154.21 39.14 -38.19
N ASN A 46 -154.08 39.80 -39.35
CA ASN A 46 -153.95 41.26 -39.45
C ASN A 46 -155.21 42.06 -39.05
N ARG A 47 -156.27 41.41 -38.52
CA ARG A 47 -157.35 42.09 -37.79
C ARG A 47 -156.99 42.44 -36.35
N LEU A 48 -156.13 41.66 -35.68
CA LEU A 48 -155.92 41.77 -34.22
C LEU A 48 -155.09 42.98 -33.79
N LEU A 49 -154.08 43.38 -34.57
CA LEU A 49 -153.14 44.42 -34.13
C LEU A 49 -153.73 45.85 -34.13
N HIS A 50 -154.88 46.08 -34.78
CA HIS A 50 -155.45 47.43 -34.88
C HIS A 50 -156.13 47.91 -33.58
N GLU A 51 -156.58 47.01 -32.71
CA GLU A 51 -157.26 47.35 -31.44
C GLU A 51 -156.28 47.79 -30.33
N ALA A 52 -154.98 47.50 -30.47
CA ALA A 52 -153.99 47.80 -29.43
C ALA A 52 -153.72 49.31 -29.25
N LYS A 53 -153.89 50.11 -30.30
CA LYS A 53 -153.42 51.52 -30.34
C LYS A 53 -154.23 52.49 -29.47
N ALA A 54 -155.52 52.24 -29.25
CA ALA A 54 -156.47 53.28 -28.80
C ALA A 54 -156.49 53.57 -27.28
N ARG A 55 -155.69 52.89 -26.45
CA ARG A 55 -155.78 52.96 -24.97
C ARG A 55 -154.73 53.84 -24.28
N ALA A 56 -153.99 54.68 -25.02
CA ALA A 56 -152.78 55.33 -24.51
C ALA A 56 -152.89 56.83 -24.13
N GLU A 57 -153.96 57.54 -24.52
CA GLU A 57 -153.94 59.02 -24.56
C GLU A 57 -154.43 59.72 -23.28
N GLU A 58 -155.05 59.01 -22.33
CA GLU A 58 -155.85 59.61 -21.25
C GLU A 58 -155.04 60.06 -20.00
N ALA A 59 -153.74 59.75 -19.92
CA ALA A 59 -152.99 59.72 -18.65
C ALA A 59 -152.16 60.98 -18.28
N MET A 60 -152.33 62.13 -18.95
CA MET A 60 -151.28 63.19 -18.99
C MET A 60 -151.56 64.52 -18.25
N GLN A 61 -152.76 64.78 -17.70
CA GLN A 61 -153.16 66.15 -17.34
C GLN A 61 -152.88 66.64 -15.89
N ASP A 62 -152.73 65.77 -14.89
CA ASP A 62 -152.76 66.18 -13.47
C ASP A 62 -151.51 66.92 -12.91
N ALA A 63 -150.44 67.07 -13.69
CA ALA A 63 -149.11 67.38 -13.13
C ALA A 63 -148.87 68.84 -12.67
N ASN A 64 -149.70 69.82 -13.08
CA ASN A 64 -149.24 71.21 -13.23
C ASN A 64 -149.25 72.12 -11.99
N LEU A 65 -149.95 71.79 -10.89
CA LEU A 65 -150.30 72.77 -9.83
C LEU A 65 -149.27 72.99 -8.71
N ASN A 66 -148.16 72.23 -8.66
CA ASN A 66 -147.23 72.25 -7.51
C ASN A 66 -146.10 73.31 -7.57
N GLN A 67 -145.97 74.07 -8.66
CA GLN A 67 -144.74 74.81 -8.97
C GLN A 67 -144.53 76.10 -8.14
N ASP A 68 -145.55 76.95 -7.98
CA ASP A 68 -145.36 78.38 -7.67
C ASP A 68 -144.82 78.68 -6.25
N ARG A 69 -145.02 77.79 -5.27
CA ARG A 69 -144.67 78.09 -3.87
C ARG A 69 -143.18 78.11 -3.55
N GLN A 70 -142.31 77.61 -4.43
CA GLN A 70 -140.86 77.52 -4.16
C GLN A 70 -140.08 78.82 -4.39
N VAL A 71 -140.67 79.86 -4.99
CA VAL A 71 -139.91 80.98 -5.56
C VAL A 71 -139.43 82.02 -4.52
N ASN A 72 -140.23 82.32 -3.48
CA ASN A 72 -139.97 83.47 -2.61
C ASN A 72 -138.73 83.31 -1.71
N ASP A 73 -138.58 82.17 -1.03
CA ASP A 73 -137.54 81.97 -0.01
C ASP A 73 -136.10 81.96 -0.59
N ALA A 74 -135.97 81.85 -1.93
CA ALA A 74 -134.68 81.77 -2.61
C ALA A 74 -133.94 83.13 -2.73
N VAL A 75 -134.63 84.26 -2.54
CA VAL A 75 -134.09 85.59 -2.88
C VAL A 75 -133.24 86.19 -1.74
N GLU A 76 -133.77 86.29 -0.52
CA GLU A 76 -133.06 86.98 0.59
C GLU A 76 -131.74 86.30 0.98
N ALA A 77 -131.62 84.99 0.77
CA ALA A 77 -130.40 84.23 1.03
C ALA A 77 -129.20 84.64 0.14
N ARG A 78 -129.43 85.32 -0.99
CA ARG A 78 -128.37 85.63 -1.97
C ARG A 78 -127.53 86.86 -1.60
N ASP A 79 -128.14 87.92 -1.10
CA ASP A 79 -127.45 89.22 -0.93
C ASP A 79 -126.39 89.22 0.17
N VAL A 80 -126.60 88.45 1.23
CA VAL A 80 -125.61 88.29 2.33
C VAL A 80 -124.33 87.61 1.82
N GLN A 81 -124.45 86.69 0.85
CA GLN A 81 -123.32 85.91 0.33
C GLN A 81 -122.35 86.76 -0.50
N ILE A 82 -122.82 87.85 -1.13
CA ILE A 82 -122.01 88.70 -2.00
C ILE A 82 -120.95 89.47 -1.19
N ARG A 83 -121.35 90.15 -0.12
CA ARG A 83 -120.44 91.02 0.67
C ARG A 83 -119.27 90.28 1.32
N ALA A 84 -119.38 88.98 1.52
CA ALA A 84 -118.29 88.16 2.03
C ALA A 84 -117.17 87.94 0.98
N LYS A 85 -117.50 87.95 -0.32
CA LYS A 85 -116.52 87.70 -1.40
C LYS A 85 -115.61 88.88 -1.69
N ASP A 86 -116.10 90.11 -1.58
CA ASP A 86 -115.28 91.31 -1.84
C ASP A 86 -114.11 91.45 -0.84
N ALA A 87 -114.26 90.97 0.39
CA ALA A 87 -113.22 90.99 1.41
C ALA A 87 -112.03 90.06 1.11
N GLU A 88 -112.27 88.88 0.52
CA GLU A 88 -111.21 87.93 0.16
C GLU A 88 -110.29 88.49 -0.95
N ILE A 89 -110.86 89.24 -1.91
CA ILE A 89 -110.14 89.76 -3.09
C ILE A 89 -109.03 90.74 -2.69
N ALA A 90 -109.28 91.58 -1.69
CA ALA A 90 -108.27 92.51 -1.16
C ALA A 90 -107.07 91.76 -0.55
N GLN A 91 -107.31 90.70 0.22
CA GLN A 91 -106.27 89.96 0.94
C GLN A 91 -105.35 89.15 0.00
N ILE A 92 -105.88 88.67 -1.13
CA ILE A 92 -105.10 87.99 -2.18
C ILE A 92 -104.13 88.96 -2.88
N SER A 93 -104.53 90.22 -3.04
CA SER A 93 -103.78 91.21 -3.85
C SER A 93 -102.44 91.62 -3.22
N ASP A 94 -102.40 91.79 -1.90
CA ASP A 94 -101.19 92.19 -1.16
C ASP A 94 -100.14 91.07 -1.12
N MET A 95 -100.60 89.82 -0.93
CA MET A 95 -99.77 88.61 -0.97
C MET A 95 -99.01 88.47 -2.30
N LEU A 96 -99.64 88.83 -3.42
CA LEU A 96 -99.02 88.81 -4.76
C LEU A 96 -97.92 89.87 -4.93
N HIS A 97 -97.92 90.96 -4.15
CA HIS A 97 -96.85 91.95 -4.22
C HIS A 97 -95.58 91.44 -3.53
N HIS A 98 -95.70 90.91 -2.31
CA HIS A 98 -94.58 90.35 -1.55
C HIS A 98 -93.86 89.23 -2.31
N LEU A 99 -94.62 88.30 -2.92
CA LEU A 99 -94.05 87.20 -3.71
C LEU A 99 -93.19 87.69 -4.90
N ARG A 100 -93.54 88.82 -5.52
CA ARG A 100 -92.78 89.36 -6.67
C ARG A 100 -91.41 89.92 -6.27
N GLN A 101 -91.27 90.50 -5.08
CA GLN A 101 -89.99 91.03 -4.62
C GLN A 101 -88.98 89.91 -4.31
N GLU A 102 -89.43 88.83 -3.67
CA GLU A 102 -88.55 87.70 -3.32
C GLU A 102 -88.07 86.94 -4.58
N ILE A 103 -88.92 86.78 -5.60
CA ILE A 103 -88.53 86.22 -6.90
C ILE A 103 -87.38 87.02 -7.55
N ALA A 104 -87.41 88.34 -7.47
CA ALA A 104 -86.35 89.18 -8.02
C ALA A 104 -85.02 88.93 -7.30
N ARG A 105 -85.02 88.91 -5.95
CA ARG A 105 -83.82 88.63 -5.14
C ARG A 105 -83.24 87.24 -5.41
N LEU A 106 -84.09 86.22 -5.51
CA LEU A 106 -83.66 84.84 -5.79
C LEU A 106 -82.99 84.70 -7.17
N SER A 107 -83.40 85.52 -8.15
CA SER A 107 -82.80 85.49 -9.50
C SER A 107 -81.33 85.96 -9.52
N GLU A 108 -80.98 86.98 -8.74
CA GLU A 108 -79.62 87.53 -8.67
C GLU A 108 -78.66 86.56 -7.94
N VAL A 109 -79.13 85.95 -6.83
CA VAL A 109 -78.37 84.93 -6.10
C VAL A 109 -78.11 83.69 -6.97
N ASN A 110 -79.10 83.24 -7.75
CA ASN A 110 -78.92 82.14 -8.70
C ASN A 110 -77.89 82.47 -9.79
N ALA A 111 -77.85 83.71 -10.29
CA ALA A 111 -76.86 84.13 -11.29
C ALA A 111 -75.42 84.08 -10.74
N ALA A 112 -75.20 84.52 -9.49
CA ALA A 112 -73.90 84.43 -8.84
C ALA A 112 -73.45 82.96 -8.65
N LEU A 113 -74.33 82.11 -8.11
CA LEU A 113 -74.06 80.67 -7.93
C LEU A 113 -73.77 79.94 -9.26
N SER A 114 -74.43 80.33 -10.35
CA SER A 114 -74.19 79.75 -11.68
C SER A 114 -72.79 80.05 -12.23
N ASN A 115 -72.17 81.17 -11.84
CA ASN A 115 -70.82 81.53 -12.28
C ASN A 115 -69.74 80.83 -11.44
N GLU A 116 -69.94 80.73 -10.12
CA GLU A 116 -68.97 80.04 -9.24
C GLU A 116 -68.98 78.52 -9.47
N THR A 117 -70.15 77.92 -9.74
CA THR A 117 -70.23 76.51 -10.15
C THR A 117 -69.56 76.24 -11.50
N ALA A 118 -69.57 77.18 -12.45
CA ALA A 118 -68.83 77.04 -13.70
C ALA A 118 -67.31 77.00 -13.45
N HIS A 119 -66.77 77.96 -12.68
CA HIS A 119 -65.34 77.99 -12.34
C HIS A 119 -64.88 76.73 -11.57
N LEU A 120 -65.69 76.22 -10.64
CA LEU A 120 -65.42 74.98 -9.92
C LEU A 120 -65.40 73.75 -10.86
N ASN A 121 -66.21 73.74 -11.92
CA ASN A 121 -66.19 72.66 -12.91
C ASN A 121 -64.90 72.66 -13.74
N ASP A 122 -64.42 73.83 -14.19
CA ASP A 122 -63.17 73.95 -14.96
C ASP A 122 -61.94 73.50 -14.14
N VAL A 123 -61.88 73.89 -12.86
CA VAL A 123 -60.80 73.42 -11.95
C VAL A 123 -60.88 71.91 -11.71
N ASN A 124 -62.07 71.35 -11.54
CA ASN A 124 -62.26 69.90 -11.41
C ASN A 124 -61.89 69.12 -12.68
N ALA A 125 -62.13 69.68 -13.87
CA ALA A 125 -61.71 69.07 -15.14
C ALA A 125 -60.17 69.00 -15.21
N ALA A 126 -59.48 70.11 -14.93
CA ALA A 126 -58.01 70.15 -14.94
C ALA A 126 -57.38 69.17 -13.92
N LEU A 127 -57.94 69.08 -12.70
CA LEU A 127 -57.51 68.10 -11.69
C LEU A 127 -57.79 66.65 -12.09
N THR A 128 -58.88 66.41 -12.82
CA THR A 128 -59.23 65.07 -13.32
C THR A 128 -58.23 64.60 -14.36
N ASP A 129 -57.85 65.44 -15.32
CA ASP A 129 -56.89 65.08 -16.37
C ASP A 129 -55.45 64.98 -15.85
N ALA A 130 -55.07 65.81 -14.86
CA ALA A 130 -53.80 65.62 -14.15
C ALA A 130 -53.71 64.25 -13.45
N ASN A 131 -54.78 63.85 -12.73
CA ASN A 131 -54.85 62.53 -12.07
C ASN A 131 -54.86 61.37 -13.08
N ARG A 132 -55.56 61.49 -14.20
CA ARG A 132 -55.53 60.50 -15.29
C ARG A 132 -54.13 60.30 -15.83
N ASN A 133 -53.42 61.39 -16.14
CA ASN A 133 -52.07 61.32 -16.70
C ASN A 133 -51.06 60.71 -15.72
N LEU A 134 -51.10 61.08 -14.44
CA LEU A 134 -50.26 60.48 -13.40
C LEU A 134 -50.55 58.99 -13.25
N THR A 135 -51.83 58.60 -13.21
CA THR A 135 -52.28 57.20 -13.10
C THR A 135 -51.81 56.37 -14.30
N ASN A 136 -51.82 56.95 -15.50
CA ASN A 136 -51.35 56.29 -16.72
C ASN A 136 -49.83 56.06 -16.71
N ASP A 137 -49.02 57.05 -16.31
CA ASP A 137 -47.56 56.89 -16.16
C ASP A 137 -47.20 55.86 -15.08
N THR A 138 -47.86 55.88 -13.93
CA THR A 138 -47.63 54.87 -12.89
C THR A 138 -48.02 53.47 -13.34
N ASN A 139 -49.16 53.32 -14.04
CA ASN A 139 -49.60 52.02 -14.56
C ASN A 139 -48.67 51.49 -15.65
N GLN A 140 -48.16 52.35 -16.54
CA GLN A 140 -47.20 51.95 -17.57
C GLN A 140 -45.89 51.45 -16.95
N ARG A 141 -45.32 52.18 -15.99
CA ARG A 141 -44.08 51.76 -15.29
C ARG A 141 -44.27 50.48 -14.47
N TYR A 142 -45.44 50.32 -13.84
CA TYR A 142 -45.75 49.10 -13.11
C TYR A 142 -45.85 47.89 -14.05
N ALA A 143 -46.51 48.06 -15.21
CA ALA A 143 -46.62 47.01 -16.23
C ALA A 143 -45.26 46.62 -16.83
N THR A 144 -44.36 47.58 -17.12
CA THR A 144 -43.02 47.26 -17.63
C THR A 144 -42.18 46.55 -16.57
N LEU A 145 -42.17 47.03 -15.33
CA LEU A 145 -41.39 46.43 -14.24
C LEU A 145 -41.91 45.03 -13.88
N GLN A 146 -43.23 44.82 -13.93
CA GLN A 146 -43.85 43.51 -13.75
C GLN A 146 -43.46 42.52 -14.87
N ALA A 147 -43.43 42.98 -16.14
CA ALA A 147 -43.00 42.15 -17.27
C ALA A 147 -41.49 41.80 -17.20
N GLU A 148 -40.64 42.76 -16.82
CA GLU A 148 -39.21 42.53 -16.59
C GLU A 148 -39.00 41.50 -15.47
N THR A 149 -39.67 41.68 -14.33
CA THR A 149 -39.60 40.76 -13.17
C THR A 149 -40.00 39.34 -13.56
N GLN A 150 -41.13 39.18 -14.28
CA GLN A 150 -41.58 37.88 -14.77
C GLN A 150 -40.55 37.23 -15.73
N SER A 151 -39.92 38.01 -16.62
CA SER A 151 -38.89 37.49 -17.52
C SER A 151 -37.60 37.07 -16.79
N HIS A 152 -37.25 37.77 -15.70
CA HIS A 152 -36.12 37.42 -14.85
C HIS A 152 -36.40 36.16 -14.03
N GLU A 153 -37.59 36.04 -13.44
CA GLU A 153 -38.01 34.81 -12.75
C GLU A 153 -38.05 33.58 -13.68
N GLN A 154 -38.52 33.75 -14.93
CA GLN A 154 -38.55 32.66 -15.92
C GLN A 154 -37.13 32.16 -16.21
N ARG A 155 -36.22 33.07 -16.58
CA ARG A 155 -34.80 32.72 -16.83
C ARG A 155 -34.12 32.13 -15.60
N TRP A 156 -34.45 32.62 -14.40
CA TRP A 156 -33.91 32.06 -13.15
C TRP A 156 -34.39 30.62 -12.93
N ARG A 157 -35.70 30.36 -13.06
CA ARG A 157 -36.29 29.03 -12.94
C ARG A 157 -35.75 28.06 -14.00
N GLU A 158 -35.54 28.52 -15.23
CA GLU A 158 -34.89 27.75 -16.30
C GLU A 158 -33.43 27.40 -15.95
N ALA A 159 -32.66 28.35 -15.45
CA ALA A 159 -31.27 28.12 -15.03
C ALA A 159 -31.16 27.20 -13.80
N GLU A 160 -32.07 27.34 -12.82
CA GLU A 160 -32.15 26.50 -11.63
C GLU A 160 -32.48 25.04 -12.00
N LEU A 161 -33.49 24.83 -12.86
CA LEU A 161 -33.80 23.51 -13.43
C LEU A 161 -32.65 22.92 -14.24
N ALA A 162 -31.91 23.73 -15.02
CA ALA A 162 -30.76 23.27 -15.77
C ALA A 162 -29.57 22.88 -14.85
N LEU A 163 -29.35 23.63 -13.77
CA LEU A 163 -28.32 23.30 -12.77
C LEU A 163 -28.65 22.01 -12.01
N ASP A 164 -29.91 21.80 -11.63
CA ASP A 164 -30.32 20.56 -10.96
C ASP A 164 -30.32 19.35 -11.90
N GLN A 165 -30.68 19.52 -13.18
CA GLN A 165 -30.47 18.47 -14.20
C GLN A 165 -28.98 18.12 -14.33
N LEU A 166 -28.08 19.11 -14.38
CA LEU A 166 -26.64 18.88 -14.48
C LEU A 166 -26.07 18.22 -13.20
N ARG A 167 -26.57 18.60 -12.01
CA ARG A 167 -26.23 17.94 -10.74
C ARG A 167 -26.68 16.48 -10.70
N VAL A 168 -27.89 16.18 -11.16
CA VAL A 168 -28.39 14.81 -11.26
C VAL A 168 -27.56 14.00 -12.25
N GLN A 169 -27.27 14.54 -13.45
CA GLN A 169 -26.40 13.88 -14.43
C GLN A 169 -25.00 13.61 -13.88
N HIS A 170 -24.38 14.59 -13.20
CA HIS A 170 -23.06 14.40 -12.57
C HIS A 170 -23.11 13.36 -11.45
N SER A 171 -24.17 13.37 -10.62
CA SER A 171 -24.39 12.38 -9.56
C SER A 171 -24.50 10.96 -10.12
N THR A 172 -25.35 10.76 -11.14
CA THR A 172 -25.52 9.47 -11.82
C THR A 172 -24.24 9.00 -12.51
N LEU A 173 -23.52 9.90 -13.20
CA LEU A 173 -22.25 9.57 -13.85
C LEU A 173 -21.15 9.21 -12.83
N SER A 174 -21.06 9.96 -11.72
CA SER A 174 -20.10 9.70 -10.65
C SER A 174 -20.39 8.38 -9.94
N ALA A 175 -21.66 8.07 -9.64
CA ALA A 175 -22.04 6.80 -9.04
C ALA A 175 -21.76 5.62 -9.99
N GLY A 176 -22.10 5.73 -11.28
CA GLY A 176 -21.80 4.70 -12.27
C GLY A 176 -20.30 4.47 -12.48
N MET A 177 -19.49 5.54 -12.45
CA MET A 177 -18.03 5.44 -12.48
C MET A 177 -17.49 4.77 -11.20
N GLU A 178 -18.03 5.11 -10.03
CA GLU A 178 -17.64 4.49 -8.77
C GLU A 178 -17.97 2.99 -8.73
N ASP A 179 -19.15 2.59 -9.21
CA ASP A 179 -19.55 1.18 -9.31
C ASP A 179 -18.67 0.39 -10.30
N VAL A 180 -18.31 0.97 -11.44
CA VAL A 180 -17.36 0.36 -12.40
C VAL A 180 -15.98 0.21 -11.77
N LEU A 181 -15.44 1.24 -11.12
CA LEU A 181 -14.16 1.17 -10.41
C LEU A 181 -14.18 0.15 -9.27
N ARG A 182 -15.28 0.06 -8.51
CA ARG A 182 -15.48 -0.95 -7.45
C ARG A 182 -15.51 -2.36 -8.03
N GLN A 183 -16.10 -2.57 -9.21
CA GLN A 183 -16.11 -3.87 -9.89
C GLN A 183 -14.72 -4.24 -10.42
N GLU A 184 -14.00 -3.33 -11.08
CA GLU A 184 -12.64 -3.57 -11.55
C GLU A 184 -11.66 -3.87 -10.40
N ILE A 185 -11.72 -3.09 -9.31
CA ILE A 185 -10.91 -3.36 -8.10
C ILE A 185 -11.26 -4.74 -7.53
N LYS A 186 -12.54 -5.11 -7.46
CA LYS A 186 -12.97 -6.42 -6.94
C LYS A 186 -12.51 -7.58 -7.82
N ASN A 187 -12.53 -7.41 -9.15
CA ASN A 187 -12.01 -8.40 -10.09
C ASN A 187 -10.50 -8.55 -9.95
N ALA A 188 -9.75 -7.43 -9.97
CA ALA A 188 -8.29 -7.44 -9.81
C ALA A 188 -7.84 -8.03 -8.46
N VAL A 189 -8.56 -7.75 -7.36
CA VAL A 189 -8.31 -8.40 -6.06
C VAL A 189 -8.54 -9.90 -6.13
N LYS A 190 -9.68 -10.35 -6.68
CA LYS A 190 -10.00 -11.77 -6.83
C LYS A 190 -8.97 -12.52 -7.67
N ASP A 191 -8.52 -11.93 -8.79
CA ASP A 191 -7.53 -12.55 -9.68
C ASP A 191 -6.14 -12.63 -9.01
N LYS A 192 -5.78 -11.63 -8.20
CA LYS A 192 -4.57 -11.69 -7.36
C LYS A 192 -4.68 -12.69 -6.22
N GLU A 193 -5.85 -12.84 -5.61
CA GLU A 193 -6.08 -13.81 -4.54
C GLU A 193 -6.05 -15.27 -5.08
N ALA A 194 -6.51 -15.49 -6.31
CA ALA A 194 -6.33 -16.76 -7.03
C ALA A 194 -4.86 -17.05 -7.40
N GLU A 195 -4.10 -16.05 -7.87
CA GLU A 195 -2.66 -16.20 -8.12
C GLU A 195 -1.89 -16.50 -6.82
N ILE A 196 -2.25 -15.83 -5.72
CA ILE A 196 -1.68 -16.08 -4.38
C ILE A 196 -1.98 -17.51 -3.94
N GLN A 197 -3.20 -18.02 -4.16
CA GLN A 197 -3.55 -19.41 -3.84
C GLN A 197 -2.71 -20.41 -4.65
N ARG A 198 -2.60 -20.23 -5.98
CA ARG A 198 -1.76 -21.12 -6.83
C ARG A 198 -0.29 -21.10 -6.41
N LEU A 199 0.26 -19.93 -6.05
CA LEU A 199 1.64 -19.82 -5.56
C LEU A 199 1.85 -20.45 -4.18
N HIS A 200 0.83 -20.52 -3.33
CA HIS A 200 0.89 -21.29 -2.08
C HIS A 200 0.84 -22.79 -2.34
N GLU A 201 0.02 -23.25 -3.28
CA GLU A 201 -0.04 -24.66 -3.72
C GLU A 201 1.31 -25.10 -4.32
N GLU A 202 1.86 -24.33 -5.27
CA GLU A 202 3.20 -24.56 -5.84
C GLU A 202 4.31 -24.62 -4.77
N LEU A 203 4.23 -23.76 -3.73
CA LEU A 203 5.20 -23.73 -2.64
C LEU A 203 5.05 -24.93 -1.69
N VAL A 204 3.83 -25.40 -1.43
CA VAL A 204 3.59 -26.63 -0.66
C VAL A 204 4.11 -27.84 -1.42
N ASP A 205 3.77 -27.98 -2.71
CA ASP A 205 4.26 -29.06 -3.58
C ASP A 205 5.79 -29.08 -3.65
N ALA A 206 6.43 -27.92 -3.83
CA ALA A 206 7.89 -27.80 -3.85
C ALA A 206 8.52 -28.15 -2.48
N THR A 207 7.88 -27.77 -1.38
CA THR A 207 8.34 -28.11 -0.02
C THR A 207 8.21 -29.62 0.25
N GLU A 208 7.13 -30.25 -0.19
CA GLU A 208 6.96 -31.70 -0.10
C GLU A 208 7.96 -32.45 -1.01
N GLN A 209 8.22 -31.97 -2.23
CA GLN A 209 9.28 -32.50 -3.09
C GLN A 209 10.66 -32.42 -2.42
N VAL A 210 11.02 -31.28 -1.83
CA VAL A 210 12.28 -31.12 -1.08
C VAL A 210 12.36 -32.09 0.09
N LYS A 211 11.27 -32.25 0.86
CA LYS A 211 11.19 -33.21 1.97
C LYS A 211 11.33 -34.66 1.50
N ASN A 212 10.66 -35.04 0.41
CA ASN A 212 10.71 -36.39 -0.15
C ASN A 212 12.09 -36.70 -0.75
N LEU A 213 12.76 -35.72 -1.37
CA LEU A 213 14.15 -35.83 -1.80
C LEU A 213 15.11 -35.95 -0.62
N GLN A 214 14.93 -35.16 0.45
CA GLN A 214 15.72 -35.28 1.68
C GLN A 214 15.54 -36.65 2.34
N GLN A 215 14.32 -37.19 2.37
CA GLN A 215 14.03 -38.53 2.87
C GLN A 215 14.70 -39.61 2.00
N ALA A 216 14.56 -39.53 0.67
CA ALA A 216 15.22 -40.46 -0.26
C ALA A 216 16.76 -40.41 -0.15
N ILE A 217 17.34 -39.23 0.10
CA ILE A 217 18.77 -39.06 0.40
C ILE A 217 19.12 -39.71 1.75
N LEU A 218 18.28 -39.58 2.77
CA LEU A 218 18.49 -40.23 4.08
C LEU A 218 18.44 -41.76 3.97
N GLU A 219 17.44 -42.29 3.27
CA GLU A 219 17.25 -43.72 3.03
C GLU A 219 18.38 -44.29 2.16
N SER A 220 18.79 -43.58 1.10
CA SER A 220 19.98 -43.93 0.32
C SER A 220 21.26 -43.95 1.16
N LYS A 221 21.40 -43.05 2.14
CA LYS A 221 22.56 -43.01 3.05
C LYS A 221 22.56 -44.14 4.09
N GLN A 222 21.43 -44.80 4.37
CA GLN A 222 21.41 -45.97 5.27
C GLN A 222 22.19 -47.17 4.72
N GLY A 223 22.40 -47.25 3.39
CA GLY A 223 23.27 -48.26 2.77
C GLY A 223 24.76 -48.13 3.13
N ASP A 224 25.20 -46.95 3.57
CA ASP A 224 26.60 -46.61 3.90
C ASP A 224 26.87 -46.58 5.42
N SER A 225 26.01 -47.21 6.24
CA SER A 225 25.97 -47.17 7.72
C SER A 225 27.25 -47.57 8.49
N PHE A 226 28.35 -47.87 7.81
CA PHE A 226 29.65 -48.25 8.37
C PHE A 226 30.78 -47.25 8.07
N LEU A 227 30.57 -46.24 7.20
CA LEU A 227 31.53 -45.16 6.95
C LEU A 227 31.09 -43.85 7.60
N THR A 228 31.95 -43.30 8.45
CA THR A 228 31.80 -41.92 8.94
C THR A 228 32.44 -40.95 7.95
N VAL A 229 31.64 -40.47 7.00
CA VAL A 229 32.04 -39.39 6.08
C VAL A 229 32.27 -38.09 6.86
N ARG A 230 33.31 -37.34 6.50
CA ARG A 230 33.69 -36.06 7.10
C ARG A 230 34.09 -35.06 6.01
N ASP A 231 33.67 -33.82 6.20
CA ASP A 231 33.89 -32.68 5.30
C ASP A 231 35.24 -31.97 5.55
N GLU A 232 35.57 -31.06 4.64
CA GLU A 232 36.75 -30.20 4.67
C GLU A 232 36.80 -29.36 5.97
N ASP A 233 35.69 -28.76 6.37
CA ASP A 233 35.58 -27.92 7.58
C ASP A 233 35.93 -28.70 8.85
N TYR A 234 35.49 -29.98 8.95
CA TYR A 234 35.90 -30.87 10.03
C TYR A 234 37.42 -31.10 10.03
N PHE A 235 38.01 -31.39 8.87
CA PHE A 235 39.44 -31.71 8.79
C PHE A 235 40.34 -30.50 8.99
N ASP A 236 39.97 -29.30 8.51
CA ASP A 236 40.65 -28.06 8.88
C ASP A 236 40.57 -27.83 10.39
N SER A 237 39.36 -27.88 10.97
CA SER A 237 39.16 -27.75 12.42
C SER A 237 40.02 -28.71 13.23
N ALA A 238 40.13 -29.97 12.80
CA ALA A 238 40.96 -30.98 13.46
C ALA A 238 42.47 -30.75 13.26
N CYS A 239 42.90 -30.28 12.07
CA CYS A 239 44.28 -29.88 11.79
C CYS A 239 44.70 -28.66 12.63
N GLN A 240 43.84 -27.65 12.73
CA GLN A 240 44.04 -26.48 13.58
C GLN A 240 44.12 -26.87 15.06
N GLN A 241 43.25 -27.77 15.54
CA GLN A 241 43.33 -28.31 16.90
C GLN A 241 44.68 -29.03 17.14
N LEU A 242 45.13 -29.89 16.22
CA LEU A 242 46.44 -30.54 16.32
C LEU A 242 47.59 -29.52 16.36
N CYS A 243 47.58 -28.52 15.47
CA CYS A 243 48.54 -27.42 15.43
C CYS A 243 48.60 -26.65 16.76
N GLN A 244 47.45 -26.33 17.36
CA GLN A 244 47.36 -25.69 18.67
C GLN A 244 47.87 -26.60 19.79
N HIS A 245 47.50 -27.89 19.80
CA HIS A 245 47.92 -28.87 20.79
C HIS A 245 49.45 -29.08 20.78
N VAL A 246 50.07 -29.19 19.59
CA VAL A 246 51.54 -29.23 19.43
C VAL A 246 52.18 -27.94 19.97
N GLN A 247 51.66 -26.76 19.58
CA GLN A 247 52.20 -25.47 20.03
C GLN A 247 52.17 -25.32 21.55
N GLN A 248 51.03 -25.65 22.20
CA GLN A 248 50.89 -25.56 23.65
C GLN A 248 51.79 -26.57 24.38
N TRP A 249 51.97 -27.76 23.81
CA TRP A 249 52.91 -28.74 24.35
C TRP A 249 54.37 -28.26 24.28
N VAL A 250 54.81 -27.77 23.11
CA VAL A 250 56.17 -27.21 22.92
C VAL A 250 56.41 -25.98 23.81
N LEU A 251 55.41 -25.11 23.94
CA LEU A 251 55.45 -23.96 24.86
C LEU A 251 55.66 -24.42 26.32
N ARG A 252 54.96 -25.48 26.74
CA ARG A 252 55.08 -26.04 28.10
C ARG A 252 56.43 -26.72 28.31
N PHE A 253 56.88 -27.52 27.36
CA PHE A 253 58.20 -28.17 27.36
C PHE A 253 59.34 -27.12 27.47
N SER A 254 59.33 -26.11 26.61
CA SER A 254 60.33 -25.03 26.64
C SER A 254 60.28 -24.19 27.92
N LYS A 255 59.09 -24.00 28.54
CA LYS A 255 58.94 -23.26 29.80
C LYS A 255 59.45 -24.05 31.00
N PHE A 256 59.27 -25.38 31.02
CA PHE A 256 59.80 -26.24 32.09
C PHE A 256 61.34 -26.18 32.19
N SER A 257 62.01 -25.77 31.11
CA SER A 257 63.45 -25.51 31.05
C SER A 257 63.79 -24.07 30.62
N ASP A 258 63.00 -23.05 30.98
CA ASP A 258 63.29 -21.63 30.59
C ASP A 258 64.65 -21.14 31.17
N ASN A 259 65.06 -21.65 32.33
CA ASN A 259 66.35 -21.36 32.97
C ASN A 259 67.53 -22.20 32.42
N ARG A 260 67.34 -23.01 31.38
CA ARG A 260 68.40 -23.80 30.73
C ARG A 260 68.60 -23.31 29.30
N ALA A 261 69.86 -23.11 28.92
CA ALA A 261 70.24 -23.03 27.51
C ALA A 261 69.90 -24.35 26.80
N CYS A 262 69.60 -24.27 25.51
CA CYS A 262 69.64 -25.45 24.64
C CYS A 262 71.11 -25.86 24.44
N ARG A 263 71.36 -27.14 24.18
CA ARG A 263 72.64 -27.56 23.57
C ARG A 263 72.70 -27.04 22.14
N LEU A 264 73.92 -26.79 21.64
CA LEU A 264 74.14 -26.56 20.22
C LEU A 264 73.86 -27.84 19.42
N SER A 265 73.48 -27.71 18.15
CA SER A 265 73.23 -28.85 17.25
C SER A 265 74.42 -29.82 17.25
N THR A 266 75.62 -29.28 17.07
CA THR A 266 76.91 -30.01 17.06
C THR A 266 77.29 -30.68 18.40
N ASP A 267 76.78 -30.18 19.54
CA ASP A 267 77.06 -30.74 20.86
C ASP A 267 76.27 -32.04 21.14
N VAL A 268 75.17 -32.28 20.42
CA VAL A 268 74.28 -33.43 20.66
C VAL A 268 74.88 -34.74 20.17
N LYS A 269 75.72 -34.70 19.12
CA LYS A 269 76.40 -35.86 18.52
C LYS A 269 75.44 -36.96 18.02
N ASP A 270 74.33 -36.53 17.43
CA ASP A 270 73.39 -37.37 16.70
C ASP A 270 73.08 -36.71 15.34
N GLU A 271 73.65 -37.27 14.28
CA GLU A 271 73.51 -36.80 12.89
C GLU A 271 72.04 -36.65 12.47
N LYS A 272 71.12 -37.44 13.05
CA LYS A 272 69.68 -37.32 12.75
C LYS A 272 69.06 -36.09 13.38
N ILE A 273 69.52 -35.69 14.56
CA ILE A 273 69.00 -34.51 15.27
C ILE A 273 69.52 -33.26 14.58
N GLU A 274 70.80 -33.25 14.21
CA GLU A 274 71.43 -32.22 13.38
C GLU A 274 70.69 -32.06 12.03
N THR A 275 70.54 -33.15 11.27
CA THR A 275 69.77 -33.17 10.01
C THR A 275 68.32 -32.70 10.18
N ARG A 276 67.66 -32.96 11.32
CA ARG A 276 66.29 -32.49 11.61
C ARG A 276 66.23 -31.00 11.95
N LEU A 277 67.28 -30.44 12.54
CA LEU A 277 67.38 -29.03 12.88
C LEU A 277 67.68 -28.18 11.63
N ASP A 278 68.61 -28.62 10.79
CA ASP A 278 68.98 -27.91 9.57
C ASP A 278 67.81 -27.89 8.56
N ASN A 279 67.11 -29.03 8.41
CA ASN A 279 65.93 -29.12 7.55
C ASN A 279 64.72 -28.32 8.05
N ALA A 280 64.71 -27.85 9.31
CA ALA A 280 63.64 -27.00 9.82
C ALA A 280 63.76 -25.53 9.37
N ILE A 281 64.93 -25.10 8.85
CA ILE A 281 65.21 -23.71 8.50
C ILE A 281 65.33 -23.52 6.98
N LEU A 282 64.46 -22.68 6.41
CA LEU A 282 64.33 -22.44 4.96
C LEU A 282 64.95 -21.12 4.47
N ASP A 283 65.39 -20.24 5.37
CA ASP A 283 66.00 -18.96 5.03
C ASP A 283 67.54 -18.94 5.13
N GLY A 284 68.16 -20.07 5.49
CA GLY A 284 69.61 -20.21 5.68
C GLY A 284 70.15 -19.54 6.95
N THR A 285 69.32 -19.28 7.96
CA THR A 285 69.80 -18.80 9.26
C THR A 285 70.34 -19.95 10.11
N ASP A 286 71.48 -19.71 10.77
CA ASP A 286 72.00 -20.53 11.86
C ASP A 286 70.91 -20.93 12.88
N VAL A 287 70.68 -22.23 13.01
CA VAL A 287 69.66 -22.80 13.91
C VAL A 287 70.02 -22.65 15.39
N ASP A 288 71.31 -22.62 15.74
CA ASP A 288 71.76 -22.46 17.13
C ASP A 288 71.48 -21.04 17.65
N MET A 289 71.51 -20.02 16.78
CA MET A 289 71.01 -18.67 17.12
C MET A 289 69.51 -18.65 17.46
N LEU A 290 68.74 -19.62 16.99
CA LEU A 290 67.31 -19.76 17.30
C LEU A 290 67.11 -20.59 18.56
N LEU A 291 67.87 -21.68 18.74
CA LEU A 291 67.85 -22.54 19.92
C LEU A 291 68.33 -21.84 21.20
N ALA A 292 69.27 -20.89 21.07
CA ALA A 292 69.74 -20.04 22.16
C ALA A 292 68.66 -19.03 22.65
N ASP A 293 67.75 -18.61 21.77
CA ASP A 293 66.66 -17.70 22.13
C ASP A 293 65.48 -18.49 22.74
N ARG A 294 65.21 -18.23 24.02
CA ARG A 294 64.15 -18.92 24.79
C ARG A 294 62.73 -18.80 24.23
N VAL A 295 62.48 -17.84 23.34
CA VAL A 295 61.22 -17.70 22.60
C VAL A 295 61.35 -18.44 21.27
N ARG A 296 62.32 -18.08 20.43
CA ARG A 296 62.43 -18.57 19.04
C ARG A 296 62.73 -20.07 18.93
N ARG A 297 63.37 -20.66 19.95
CA ARG A 297 63.56 -22.12 20.03
C ARG A 297 62.25 -22.92 20.02
N ARG A 298 61.13 -22.28 20.41
CA ARG A 298 59.80 -22.90 20.40
C ARG A 298 59.29 -23.11 18.97
N ASP A 299 59.68 -22.23 18.05
CA ASP A 299 59.31 -22.32 16.64
C ASP A 299 60.07 -23.46 15.96
N VAL A 300 61.37 -23.58 16.25
CA VAL A 300 62.23 -24.70 15.82
C VAL A 300 61.71 -26.03 16.40
N PHE A 301 61.46 -26.10 17.71
CA PHE A 301 60.88 -27.30 18.34
C PHE A 301 59.50 -27.65 17.78
N MET A 302 58.64 -26.68 17.45
CA MET A 302 57.36 -26.96 16.81
C MET A 302 57.54 -27.56 15.41
N SER A 303 58.45 -27.01 14.60
CA SER A 303 58.78 -27.53 13.28
C SER A 303 59.32 -28.97 13.33
N VAL A 304 60.28 -29.24 14.21
CA VAL A 304 60.87 -30.58 14.40
C VAL A 304 59.82 -31.58 14.88
N VAL A 305 59.02 -31.24 15.91
CA VAL A 305 57.96 -32.12 16.43
C VAL A 305 56.93 -32.41 15.36
N MET A 306 56.46 -31.40 14.62
CA MET A 306 55.43 -31.59 13.62
C MET A 306 55.95 -32.36 12.39
N THR A 307 57.22 -32.19 12.03
CA THR A 307 57.92 -33.01 11.01
C THR A 307 58.01 -34.47 11.44
N MET A 308 58.32 -34.75 12.71
CA MET A 308 58.34 -36.12 13.23
C MET A 308 56.93 -36.74 13.33
N ILE A 309 55.92 -35.94 13.68
CA ILE A 309 54.51 -36.37 13.64
C ILE A 309 54.10 -36.74 12.22
N TRP A 310 54.42 -35.89 11.23
CA TRP A 310 54.19 -36.19 9.81
C TRP A 310 54.89 -37.50 9.39
N GLU A 311 56.21 -37.59 9.63
CA GLU A 311 57.05 -38.72 9.19
C GLU A 311 56.57 -40.04 9.79
N TYR A 312 56.31 -40.08 11.10
CA TYR A 312 56.00 -41.34 11.80
C TYR A 312 54.52 -41.70 11.75
N VAL A 313 53.60 -40.72 11.68
CA VAL A 313 52.15 -40.92 11.68
C VAL A 313 51.54 -40.80 10.28
N PHE A 314 51.60 -39.61 9.66
CA PHE A 314 50.81 -39.32 8.44
C PHE A 314 51.36 -39.96 7.15
N THR A 315 52.67 -40.27 7.08
CA THR A 315 53.22 -41.07 5.95
C THR A 315 52.70 -42.51 5.93
N ARG A 316 52.08 -43.01 7.01
CA ARG A 316 51.58 -44.38 7.07
C ARG A 316 50.29 -44.50 6.27
N TYR A 317 50.14 -45.63 5.58
CA TYR A 317 48.90 -46.00 4.90
C TYR A 317 47.75 -46.19 5.91
N LEU A 318 48.07 -46.81 7.05
CA LEU A 318 47.32 -46.72 8.29
C LEU A 318 48.32 -46.82 9.45
N PHE A 319 48.21 -45.99 10.48
CA PHE A 319 49.12 -46.00 11.62
C PHE A 319 48.76 -47.12 12.60
N GLY A 320 49.74 -47.90 13.09
CA GLY A 320 49.52 -49.17 13.80
C GLY A 320 49.53 -50.41 12.90
N MET A 321 49.78 -50.27 11.59
CA MET A 321 49.78 -51.38 10.62
C MET A 321 51.19 -51.91 10.31
N ASP A 322 51.39 -53.22 10.47
CA ASP A 322 52.62 -53.94 10.10
C ASP A 322 53.12 -53.65 8.68
N ARG A 323 54.44 -53.74 8.48
CA ARG A 323 55.10 -53.58 7.18
C ARG A 323 54.52 -54.53 6.11
N GLU A 324 54.30 -55.79 6.45
CA GLU A 324 53.81 -56.80 5.50
C GLU A 324 52.34 -56.54 5.11
N GLN A 325 51.47 -56.27 6.09
CA GLN A 325 50.06 -55.93 5.85
C GLN A 325 49.95 -54.69 4.95
N ARG A 326 50.75 -53.66 5.25
CA ARG A 326 50.85 -52.41 4.48
C ARG A 326 51.31 -52.64 3.04
N GLN A 327 52.30 -53.50 2.83
CA GLN A 327 52.78 -53.85 1.49
C GLN A 327 51.72 -54.62 0.68
N LYS A 328 51.03 -55.58 1.31
CA LYS A 328 49.92 -56.32 0.66
C LYS A 328 48.78 -55.41 0.24
N LEU A 329 48.34 -54.49 1.12
CA LEU A 329 47.26 -53.57 0.80
C LEU A 329 47.65 -52.55 -0.28
N LYS A 330 48.85 -51.96 -0.23
CA LYS A 330 49.32 -51.06 -1.30
C LYS A 330 49.50 -51.75 -2.66
N ALA A 331 49.93 -53.02 -2.67
CA ALA A 331 50.03 -53.81 -3.89
C ALA A 331 48.63 -54.12 -4.47
N LEU A 332 47.67 -54.50 -3.62
CA LEU A 332 46.29 -54.75 -4.02
C LEU A 332 45.60 -53.47 -4.51
N GLU A 333 45.77 -52.35 -3.80
CA GLU A 333 45.28 -51.03 -4.19
C GLU A 333 45.76 -50.65 -5.59
N LYS A 334 47.07 -50.74 -5.86
CA LYS A 334 47.65 -50.48 -7.20
C LYS A 334 47.03 -51.36 -8.28
N THR A 335 46.89 -52.66 -8.03
CA THR A 335 46.26 -53.60 -8.98
C THR A 335 44.78 -53.29 -9.21
N LEU A 336 44.06 -52.78 -8.21
CA LEU A 336 42.67 -52.35 -8.34
C LEU A 336 42.56 -51.04 -9.13
N THR A 337 43.46 -50.07 -8.91
CA THR A 337 43.52 -48.80 -9.69
C THR A 337 43.87 -49.03 -11.16
N GLU A 338 44.61 -50.10 -11.48
CA GLU A 338 44.94 -50.47 -12.87
C GLU A 338 43.77 -51.07 -13.66
N VAL A 339 42.66 -51.47 -13.01
CA VAL A 339 41.58 -52.26 -13.63
C VAL A 339 40.17 -51.74 -13.32
N GLY A 340 39.95 -51.12 -12.15
CA GLY A 340 38.65 -50.66 -11.68
C GLY A 340 38.46 -49.14 -11.72
N PRO A 341 37.21 -48.64 -11.73
CA PRO A 341 36.93 -47.21 -11.67
C PRO A 341 37.33 -46.63 -10.30
N ALA A 342 37.89 -45.41 -10.29
CA ALA A 342 38.48 -44.76 -9.11
C ALA A 342 37.60 -44.86 -7.85
N ARG A 343 36.32 -44.50 -7.96
CA ARG A 343 35.31 -44.64 -6.89
C ARG A 343 35.23 -46.01 -6.25
N ALA A 344 35.30 -47.09 -7.03
CA ALA A 344 35.21 -48.44 -6.48
C ALA A 344 36.47 -48.79 -5.65
N VAL A 345 37.64 -48.29 -6.07
CA VAL A 345 38.91 -48.46 -5.35
C VAL A 345 38.96 -47.57 -4.11
N ALA A 346 38.54 -46.31 -4.23
CA ALA A 346 38.42 -45.35 -3.13
C ALA A 346 37.42 -45.82 -2.06
N GLN A 347 36.25 -46.30 -2.48
CA GLN A 347 35.28 -46.94 -1.60
C GLN A 347 35.90 -48.18 -0.95
N TRP A 348 36.49 -49.11 -1.71
CA TRP A 348 37.16 -50.31 -1.17
C TRP A 348 38.23 -49.97 -0.11
N ARG A 349 39.06 -48.94 -0.35
CA ARG A 349 40.04 -48.43 0.63
C ARG A 349 39.33 -47.97 1.90
N ALA A 350 38.32 -47.11 1.77
CA ALA A 350 37.54 -46.59 2.89
C ALA A 350 36.89 -47.72 3.72
N ILE A 351 36.23 -48.70 3.09
CA ILE A 351 35.66 -49.88 3.78
C ILE A 351 36.77 -50.63 4.53
N THR A 352 37.82 -51.02 3.80
CA THR A 352 38.85 -51.94 4.29
C THR A 352 39.63 -51.33 5.45
N LEU A 353 40.01 -50.06 5.37
CA LEU A 353 40.73 -49.37 6.43
C LEU A 353 39.85 -49.12 7.67
N THR A 354 38.56 -48.82 7.49
CA THR A 354 37.61 -48.65 8.60
C THR A 354 37.43 -49.96 9.38
N LEU A 355 37.18 -51.07 8.69
CA LEU A 355 37.02 -52.39 9.32
C LEU A 355 38.32 -52.92 9.96
N LEU A 356 39.49 -52.60 9.39
CA LEU A 356 40.77 -52.95 10.01
C LEU A 356 41.07 -52.12 11.27
N ALA A 357 40.70 -50.84 11.28
CA ALA A 357 40.91 -49.94 12.42
C ALA A 357 40.10 -50.34 13.67
N GLN A 358 38.96 -51.00 13.49
CA GLN A 358 38.05 -51.44 14.57
C GLN A 358 38.49 -52.72 15.31
N ARG A 359 39.63 -53.35 14.96
CA ARG A 359 40.05 -54.63 15.55
C ARG A 359 40.82 -54.42 16.86
N ASP A 360 40.44 -55.08 17.96
CA ASP A 360 41.11 -54.99 19.28
C ASP A 360 42.63 -55.26 19.24
N ALA A 361 43.09 -56.11 18.32
CA ALA A 361 44.50 -56.38 18.11
C ALA A 361 45.22 -55.20 17.43
N PHE A 362 44.56 -54.56 16.46
CA PHE A 362 45.05 -53.36 15.80
C PHE A 362 45.04 -52.16 16.74
N GLU A 363 44.00 -51.97 17.57
CA GLU A 363 43.96 -50.89 18.56
C GLU A 363 45.12 -50.99 19.58
N ARG A 364 45.44 -52.20 20.03
CA ARG A 364 46.60 -52.45 20.90
C ARG A 364 47.93 -52.20 20.20
N GLN A 365 48.08 -52.60 18.93
CA GLN A 365 49.29 -52.29 18.16
C GLN A 365 49.43 -50.78 17.94
N ARG A 366 48.35 -50.10 17.54
CA ARG A 366 48.27 -48.64 17.39
C ARG A 366 48.67 -47.91 18.68
N ALA A 367 48.28 -48.42 19.86
CA ALA A 367 48.70 -47.86 21.14
C ALA A 367 50.20 -48.05 21.42
N GLN A 368 50.78 -49.21 21.07
CA GLN A 368 52.23 -49.48 21.21
C GLN A 368 53.06 -48.65 20.22
N ASP A 369 52.63 -48.55 18.96
CA ASP A 369 53.24 -47.70 17.94
C ASP A 369 53.17 -46.22 18.36
N THR A 370 52.03 -45.76 18.90
CA THR A 370 51.90 -44.39 19.46
C THR A 370 52.94 -44.15 20.54
N GLU A 371 53.13 -45.11 21.44
CA GLU A 371 54.12 -45.00 22.51
C GLU A 371 55.54 -44.91 21.99
N ALA A 372 55.92 -45.70 20.99
CA ALA A 372 57.24 -45.60 20.36
C ALA A 372 57.49 -44.19 19.79
N VAL A 373 56.49 -43.57 19.16
CA VAL A 373 56.60 -42.19 18.64
C VAL A 373 56.64 -41.14 19.76
N VAL A 374 55.92 -41.33 20.88
CA VAL A 374 56.05 -40.48 22.08
C VAL A 374 57.48 -40.51 22.60
N GLN A 375 58.10 -41.69 22.67
CA GLN A 375 59.46 -41.88 23.19
C GLN A 375 60.50 -41.25 22.26
N GLU A 376 60.39 -41.43 20.94
CA GLU A 376 61.31 -40.87 19.93
C GLU A 376 61.28 -39.33 19.89
N ILE A 377 60.07 -38.73 19.84
CA ILE A 377 59.90 -37.27 19.84
C ILE A 377 60.38 -36.67 21.16
N PHE A 378 60.00 -37.27 22.30
CA PHE A 378 60.45 -36.80 23.60
C PHE A 378 61.96 -36.93 23.79
N GLY A 379 62.56 -38.04 23.34
CA GLY A 379 64.00 -38.28 23.38
C GLY A 379 64.78 -37.25 22.57
N THR A 380 64.35 -36.98 21.32
CA THR A 380 64.94 -35.98 20.43
C THR A 380 64.98 -34.59 21.07
N LEU A 381 63.84 -34.11 21.61
CA LEU A 381 63.81 -32.80 22.25
C LEU A 381 64.49 -32.77 23.62
N ALA A 382 64.48 -33.86 24.39
CA ALA A 382 65.19 -33.96 25.65
C ALA A 382 66.72 -34.07 25.47
N ALA A 383 67.21 -34.53 24.33
CA ALA A 383 68.62 -34.47 23.98
C ALA A 383 69.11 -33.01 23.78
N LEU A 384 68.26 -32.16 23.19
CA LEU A 384 68.53 -30.73 22.98
C LEU A 384 68.35 -29.89 24.26
N LEU A 385 67.21 -30.05 24.94
CA LEU A 385 66.84 -29.29 26.14
C LEU A 385 66.27 -30.24 27.22
N PRO A 386 67.13 -30.88 28.03
CA PRO A 386 66.67 -31.82 29.04
C PRO A 386 65.67 -31.18 30.03
N PRO A 387 64.47 -31.75 30.24
CA PRO A 387 63.50 -31.24 31.21
C PRO A 387 63.93 -31.52 32.68
N PRO A 388 63.32 -30.87 33.68
CA PRO A 388 63.47 -31.26 35.08
C PRO A 388 62.86 -32.64 35.33
N ALA A 389 63.57 -33.52 36.04
CA ALA A 389 63.14 -34.91 36.25
C ALA A 389 61.72 -35.04 36.83
N HIS A 390 61.36 -34.21 37.81
CA HIS A 390 60.04 -34.20 38.45
C HIS A 390 58.89 -33.69 37.55
N LEU A 391 59.19 -33.19 36.35
CA LEU A 391 58.20 -32.77 35.34
C LEU A 391 58.23 -33.62 34.06
N ALA A 392 59.24 -34.50 33.92
CA ALA A 392 59.48 -35.27 32.71
C ALA A 392 58.29 -36.17 32.34
N ASP A 393 57.76 -36.93 33.29
CA ASP A 393 56.60 -37.80 33.05
C ASP A 393 55.32 -37.01 32.79
N THR A 394 55.14 -35.85 33.45
CA THR A 394 53.99 -34.97 33.23
C THR A 394 53.97 -34.37 31.81
N ILE A 395 55.11 -33.92 31.30
CA ILE A 395 55.19 -33.40 29.93
C ILE A 395 55.09 -34.54 28.90
N LYS A 396 55.54 -35.75 29.25
CA LYS A 396 55.47 -36.95 28.40
C LYS A 396 54.06 -37.52 28.25
N GLU A 397 53.26 -37.59 29.32
CA GLU A 397 51.82 -37.89 29.21
C GLU A 397 51.09 -36.78 28.44
N SER A 398 51.51 -35.52 28.61
CA SER A 398 50.97 -34.42 27.79
C SER A 398 51.29 -34.62 26.29
N LEU A 399 52.45 -35.17 25.92
CA LEU A 399 52.79 -35.51 24.53
C LEU A 399 51.96 -36.70 24.03
N ARG A 400 51.77 -37.73 24.87
CA ARG A 400 50.92 -38.90 24.57
C ARG A 400 49.50 -38.49 24.19
N ASN A 401 48.96 -37.44 24.81
CA ASN A 401 47.66 -36.87 24.43
C ASN A 401 47.68 -36.12 23.09
N VAL A 402 48.74 -35.39 22.75
CA VAL A 402 48.90 -34.79 21.40
C VAL A 402 49.00 -35.87 20.32
N LEU A 403 49.75 -36.96 20.57
CA LEU A 403 49.86 -38.04 19.59
C LEU A 403 48.59 -38.88 19.46
N ARG A 404 47.80 -39.06 20.54
CA ARG A 404 46.45 -39.66 20.44
C ARG A 404 45.57 -38.88 19.45
N LEU A 405 45.59 -37.55 19.49
CA LEU A 405 44.88 -36.69 18.55
C LEU A 405 45.42 -36.84 17.11
N ALA A 406 46.75 -36.77 16.93
CA ALA A 406 47.38 -36.92 15.60
C ALA A 406 47.09 -38.29 14.95
N VAL A 407 47.14 -39.37 15.75
CA VAL A 407 46.87 -40.74 15.30
C VAL A 407 45.38 -40.93 15.00
N GLY A 408 44.47 -40.34 15.78
CA GLY A 408 43.04 -40.35 15.49
C GLY A 408 42.75 -39.67 14.14
N LEU A 409 43.20 -38.43 13.99
CA LEU A 409 43.08 -37.64 12.75
C LEU A 409 43.67 -38.38 11.54
N SER A 410 44.86 -38.97 11.67
CA SER A 410 45.49 -39.75 10.60
C SER A 410 44.73 -41.03 10.23
N VAL A 411 43.95 -41.62 11.14
CA VAL A 411 43.05 -42.74 10.80
C VAL A 411 41.81 -42.19 10.09
N GLU A 412 41.16 -41.18 10.65
CA GLU A 412 39.92 -40.60 10.09
C GLU A 412 40.10 -40.06 8.66
N MET A 413 41.23 -39.42 8.36
CA MET A 413 41.64 -38.99 7.02
C MET A 413 41.82 -40.18 6.07
N ARG A 414 42.49 -41.26 6.51
CA ARG A 414 42.75 -42.46 5.69
C ARG A 414 41.50 -43.30 5.45
N THR A 415 40.46 -43.17 6.27
CA THR A 415 39.17 -43.86 6.11
C THR A 415 38.16 -43.15 5.20
N GLN A 416 38.43 -41.92 4.74
CA GLN A 416 37.55 -41.23 3.77
C GLN A 416 37.68 -41.80 2.35
N ARG A 417 36.68 -41.53 1.50
CA ARG A 417 36.68 -41.87 0.07
C ARG A 417 37.64 -40.99 -0.73
N ALA A 418 37.56 -39.66 -0.56
CA ALA A 418 38.63 -38.74 -0.98
C ALA A 418 39.98 -39.15 -0.36
N GLU A 419 41.11 -38.75 -0.97
CA GLU A 419 42.42 -38.87 -0.31
C GLU A 419 42.79 -37.55 0.38
N TYR A 420 42.70 -37.53 1.70
CA TYR A 420 43.21 -36.43 2.52
C TYR A 420 44.70 -36.66 2.82
N ILE A 421 45.56 -35.75 2.35
CA ILE A 421 47.02 -35.88 2.37
C ILE A 421 47.62 -34.71 3.15
N MET A 422 48.35 -35.02 4.23
CA MET A 422 49.31 -34.07 4.83
C MET A 422 50.64 -34.17 4.07
N LEU A 423 50.97 -33.13 3.34
CA LEU A 423 52.16 -33.06 2.49
C LEU A 423 53.45 -32.97 3.33
N PRO A 424 54.61 -33.40 2.78
CA PRO A 424 55.90 -33.18 3.45
C PRO A 424 56.10 -31.69 3.78
N PRO A 425 56.63 -31.37 4.99
CA PRO A 425 57.19 -30.06 5.24
C PRO A 425 58.21 -29.71 4.16
N LEU A 426 58.19 -28.45 3.69
CA LEU A 426 59.20 -27.95 2.77
C LEU A 426 60.57 -28.02 3.46
N GLN A 427 61.61 -28.35 2.68
CA GLN A 427 63.00 -28.50 3.13
C GLN A 427 63.91 -27.52 2.37
N PRO A 428 65.05 -27.11 2.95
CA PRO A 428 66.03 -26.29 2.27
C PRO A 428 66.80 -27.10 1.21
N GLU A 429 67.17 -26.45 0.10
CA GLU A 429 68.07 -27.01 -0.91
C GLU A 429 69.47 -26.42 -0.69
N TYR A 430 70.45 -27.23 -0.31
CA TYR A 430 71.87 -26.83 -0.12
C TYR A 430 72.76 -27.37 -1.24
N ASP A 431 73.82 -26.62 -1.58
CA ASP A 431 74.78 -27.00 -2.61
C ASP A 431 75.95 -27.84 -2.04
N THR A 432 76.93 -28.19 -2.88
CA THR A 432 78.12 -28.97 -2.44
C THR A 432 79.06 -28.23 -1.51
N ASN A 433 78.86 -26.93 -1.28
CA ASN A 433 79.64 -26.08 -0.38
C ASN A 433 78.90 -25.82 0.95
N GLY A 434 77.60 -26.17 1.03
CA GLY A 434 76.71 -25.87 2.14
C GLY A 434 75.91 -24.57 2.00
N ASP A 435 76.00 -23.88 0.85
CA ASP A 435 75.24 -22.66 0.59
C ASP A 435 73.81 -22.97 0.12
N LEU A 436 72.84 -22.14 0.51
CA LEU A 436 71.43 -22.33 0.18
C LEU A 436 71.16 -22.01 -1.31
N VAL A 437 70.90 -23.05 -2.10
CA VAL A 437 70.63 -23.01 -3.55
C VAL A 437 69.43 -22.13 -3.89
N ARG A 438 68.35 -22.27 -3.11
CA ARG A 438 67.06 -21.66 -3.42
C ARG A 438 66.32 -21.24 -2.16
N LYS A 439 65.75 -20.04 -2.19
CA LYS A 439 64.84 -19.54 -1.15
C LYS A 439 63.40 -19.95 -1.46
N VAL A 440 62.72 -20.47 -0.44
CA VAL A 440 61.26 -20.69 -0.47
C VAL A 440 60.58 -19.34 -0.30
N TYR A 441 59.65 -19.00 -1.19
CA TYR A 441 58.85 -17.78 -1.11
C TYR A 441 57.45 -18.07 -0.60
N PHE A 442 56.88 -17.13 0.14
CA PHE A 442 55.53 -17.21 0.66
C PHE A 442 54.50 -17.14 -0.48
N ASN A 443 53.46 -17.98 -0.41
CA ASN A 443 52.35 -18.01 -1.36
C ASN A 443 51.03 -18.04 -0.58
N ALA A 444 50.13 -17.09 -0.84
CA ALA A 444 48.95 -16.87 0.00
C ALA A 444 47.85 -17.94 -0.17
N ALA A 445 47.87 -18.71 -1.27
CA ALA A 445 46.92 -19.80 -1.51
C ALA A 445 47.30 -21.10 -0.78
N LEU A 446 48.59 -21.29 -0.46
CA LEU A 446 49.12 -22.52 0.15
C LEU A 446 49.63 -22.34 1.58
N MET A 447 49.83 -21.09 2.03
CA MET A 447 50.50 -20.76 3.29
C MET A 447 49.79 -19.66 4.08
N ASN A 448 49.88 -19.74 5.41
CA ASN A 448 49.38 -18.73 6.34
C ASN A 448 50.50 -18.29 7.29
N GLU A 449 50.69 -16.97 7.45
CA GLU A 449 51.72 -16.42 8.35
C GLU A 449 51.23 -16.44 9.82
N ARG A 450 52.09 -16.87 10.74
CA ARG A 450 51.70 -17.17 12.14
C ARG A 450 52.34 -16.27 13.21
N SER A 451 53.13 -15.27 12.85
CA SER A 451 53.74 -14.32 13.80
C SER A 451 52.73 -13.35 14.40
N GLY A 452 51.68 -13.00 13.65
CA GLY A 452 50.72 -11.94 14.01
C GLY A 452 51.28 -10.52 13.84
N GLU A 453 52.46 -10.37 13.23
CA GLU A 453 53.09 -9.07 12.95
C GLU A 453 52.69 -8.49 11.57
N THR A 454 51.94 -9.27 10.78
CA THR A 454 51.60 -9.00 9.37
C THR A 454 50.08 -8.88 9.17
N ALA A 455 49.64 -7.91 8.38
CA ALA A 455 48.21 -7.58 8.24
C ALA A 455 47.45 -8.39 7.17
N SER A 456 48.14 -9.05 6.24
CA SER A 456 47.55 -9.83 5.14
C SER A 456 48.59 -10.80 4.55
N ASN A 457 48.14 -11.97 4.09
CA ASN A 457 48.99 -12.99 3.44
C ASN A 457 49.37 -12.57 2.00
N GLU A 458 48.46 -11.88 1.30
CA GLU A 458 48.60 -11.40 -0.07
C GLU A 458 49.71 -10.35 -0.21
N GLU A 459 49.90 -9.51 0.81
CA GLU A 459 50.99 -8.53 0.84
C GLU A 459 52.36 -9.21 1.03
N LEU A 460 52.44 -10.33 1.74
CA LEU A 460 53.68 -11.09 1.91
C LEU A 460 54.11 -11.78 0.62
N GLU A 461 53.15 -12.35 -0.12
CA GLU A 461 53.40 -12.89 -1.46
C GLU A 461 53.84 -11.80 -2.43
N ARG A 462 53.15 -10.64 -2.42
CA ARG A 462 53.51 -9.45 -3.22
C ARG A 462 54.93 -8.95 -2.94
N GLN A 463 55.34 -8.93 -1.67
CA GLN A 463 56.70 -8.54 -1.25
C GLN A 463 57.74 -9.64 -1.52
N ARG A 464 57.34 -10.84 -1.97
CA ARG A 464 58.18 -12.04 -2.05
C ARG A 464 58.88 -12.32 -0.71
N ALA A 465 58.11 -12.31 0.38
CA ALA A 465 58.58 -12.71 1.69
C ALA A 465 59.19 -14.13 1.61
N VAL A 466 60.38 -14.30 2.20
CA VAL A 466 61.04 -15.60 2.27
C VAL A 466 60.45 -16.38 3.44
N VAL A 467 60.10 -17.64 3.23
CA VAL A 467 59.66 -18.53 4.31
C VAL A 467 60.87 -18.91 5.15
N LYS A 468 60.75 -18.82 6.48
CA LYS A 468 61.81 -19.14 7.43
C LYS A 468 61.67 -20.53 8.03
N ILE A 469 60.50 -20.86 8.57
CA ILE A 469 60.19 -22.12 9.26
C ILE A 469 58.77 -22.54 8.89
N VAL A 470 58.56 -23.83 8.64
CA VAL A 470 57.22 -24.44 8.60
C VAL A 470 56.85 -24.94 10.01
N LEU A 471 55.77 -24.41 10.58
CA LEU A 471 55.24 -24.81 11.89
C LEU A 471 54.20 -25.93 11.78
N PHE A 472 53.44 -25.97 10.68
CA PHE A 472 52.48 -27.03 10.37
C PHE A 472 52.41 -27.26 8.85
N PRO A 473 52.33 -28.51 8.35
CA PRO A 473 52.39 -28.78 6.91
C PRO A 473 51.07 -28.46 6.21
N LEU A 474 51.12 -28.31 4.88
CA LEU A 474 49.93 -28.18 4.04
C LEU A 474 49.13 -29.50 4.05
N VAL A 475 47.80 -29.39 4.21
CA VAL A 475 46.86 -30.51 4.07
C VAL A 475 45.93 -30.25 2.89
N VAL A 476 45.85 -31.23 1.98
CA VAL A 476 44.98 -31.20 0.79
C VAL A 476 43.99 -32.37 0.79
N LYS A 477 42.84 -32.17 0.14
CA LYS A 477 41.88 -33.21 -0.26
C LYS A 477 42.04 -33.43 -1.76
N LYS A 478 42.28 -34.67 -2.19
CA LYS A 478 42.24 -35.07 -3.60
C LYS A 478 40.98 -35.87 -3.90
N GLY A 479 40.24 -35.44 -4.92
CA GLY A 479 38.97 -36.04 -5.33
C GLY A 479 37.78 -35.71 -4.41
N ASP A 480 36.58 -36.05 -4.88
CA ASP A 480 35.30 -35.77 -4.21
C ASP A 480 34.95 -36.77 -3.08
N ASP A 481 33.79 -36.57 -2.46
CA ASP A 481 33.27 -37.45 -1.39
C ASP A 481 32.91 -38.87 -1.86
N LEU A 482 32.88 -39.12 -3.18
CA LEU A 482 32.68 -40.42 -3.79
C LEU A 482 34.03 -41.10 -4.12
N GLY A 483 35.13 -40.34 -4.17
CA GLY A 483 36.44 -40.77 -4.60
C GLY A 483 36.64 -40.71 -6.13
N GLU A 484 35.98 -39.76 -6.78
CA GLU A 484 36.12 -39.43 -8.21
C GLU A 484 36.87 -38.09 -8.39
N GLY A 485 37.46 -37.88 -9.57
CA GLY A 485 38.25 -36.68 -9.89
C GLY A 485 39.72 -36.74 -9.44
N GLU A 486 40.53 -35.84 -10.00
CA GLU A 486 41.95 -35.67 -9.62
C GLU A 486 42.26 -34.30 -8.99
N ASP A 487 41.27 -33.41 -8.91
CA ASP A 487 41.45 -32.05 -8.40
C ASP A 487 41.87 -32.05 -6.92
N GLU A 488 42.76 -31.12 -6.57
CA GLU A 488 43.32 -30.97 -5.23
C GLU A 488 42.83 -29.66 -4.59
N ILE A 489 42.15 -29.77 -3.44
CA ILE A 489 41.62 -28.65 -2.65
C ILE A 489 42.48 -28.48 -1.40
N VAL A 490 42.88 -27.24 -1.09
CA VAL A 490 43.55 -26.91 0.18
C VAL A 490 42.54 -27.00 1.31
N VAL A 491 42.77 -27.89 2.27
CA VAL A 491 41.93 -28.08 3.46
C VAL A 491 42.49 -27.26 4.62
N CYS A 492 43.79 -27.39 4.90
CA CYS A 492 44.46 -26.59 5.93
C CYS A 492 45.78 -26.05 5.36
N PRO A 493 45.94 -24.72 5.17
CA PRO A 493 47.16 -24.14 4.61
C PRO A 493 48.36 -24.33 5.55
N ALA A 494 49.56 -24.43 4.97
CA ALA A 494 50.79 -24.58 5.75
C ALA A 494 50.98 -23.37 6.68
N GLN A 495 51.10 -23.62 7.98
CA GLN A 495 51.33 -22.56 8.95
C GLN A 495 52.83 -22.28 9.00
N VAL A 496 53.25 -21.06 8.67
CA VAL A 496 54.66 -20.70 8.50
C VAL A 496 55.03 -19.42 9.25
N LEU A 497 56.33 -19.24 9.45
CA LEU A 497 56.92 -17.95 9.82
C LEU A 497 57.74 -17.42 8.66
N THR A 498 57.63 -16.13 8.38
CA THR A 498 58.47 -15.46 7.36
C THR A 498 59.79 -14.92 7.94
N ALA A 499 60.80 -14.81 7.10
CA ALA A 499 62.07 -14.19 7.43
C ALA A 499 61.88 -12.66 7.55
N LYS A 500 62.05 -12.13 8.77
CA LYS A 500 61.87 -10.69 9.02
C LYS A 500 62.87 -9.87 8.18
N PRO A 501 62.43 -8.78 7.52
CA PRO A 501 63.37 -7.89 6.84
C PRO A 501 64.37 -7.32 7.86
N PRO A 502 65.66 -7.17 7.49
CA PRO A 502 66.67 -6.68 8.42
C PRO A 502 66.31 -5.27 8.88
N ALA A 503 66.18 -5.11 10.21
CA ALA A 503 65.72 -3.86 10.81
C ALA A 503 66.69 -2.71 10.45
N LYS A 504 66.21 -1.79 9.62
CA LYS A 504 66.83 -0.47 9.49
C LYS A 504 66.87 0.18 10.88
N ASP A 505 67.99 0.84 11.18
CA ASP A 505 68.26 1.54 12.44
C ASP A 505 68.34 0.69 13.72
N ARG A 506 69.10 -0.40 13.66
CA ARG A 506 70.12 -0.65 14.70
C ARG A 506 71.54 -0.55 14.15
N LYS A 507 72.19 0.58 14.40
CA LYS A 507 73.66 0.72 14.26
C LYS A 507 74.34 -0.26 15.23
N VAL A 508 74.78 -1.40 14.71
CA VAL A 508 75.63 -2.34 15.46
C VAL A 508 76.98 -1.66 15.66
N VAL A 509 77.22 -1.10 16.85
CA VAL A 509 78.52 -0.58 17.25
C VAL A 509 79.46 -1.77 17.41
N ARG A 510 80.24 -2.03 16.35
CA ARG A 510 81.21 -3.12 16.29
C ARG A 510 82.41 -2.80 17.20
N VAL A 511 82.26 -3.08 18.49
CA VAL A 511 83.37 -3.01 19.45
C VAL A 511 84.41 -4.04 19.04
N LEU A 512 85.52 -3.56 18.47
CA LEU A 512 86.68 -4.39 18.15
C LEU A 512 87.39 -4.77 19.45
N SER A 513 87.34 -6.04 19.81
CA SER A 513 88.14 -6.60 20.90
C SER A 513 89.63 -6.58 20.52
N GLY A 514 90.33 -5.51 20.87
CA GLY A 514 91.79 -5.46 20.84
C GLY A 514 92.39 -6.34 21.93
N ALA A 515 93.46 -7.08 21.61
CA ALA A 515 94.14 -7.94 22.56
C ALA A 515 95.37 -7.26 23.17
N MET A 516 95.45 -7.25 24.50
CA MET A 516 96.65 -7.12 25.35
C MET A 516 96.25 -7.75 26.70
N GLU A 517 96.85 -8.83 27.22
CA GLU A 517 98.25 -9.12 27.59
C GLU A 517 98.41 -9.04 29.13
N MET A 518 99.39 -9.77 29.69
CA MET A 518 99.40 -10.14 31.13
C MET A 518 99.91 -9.06 32.09
N GLY A 519 99.30 -9.05 33.28
CA GLY A 519 99.82 -8.45 34.51
C GLY A 519 98.67 -8.21 35.52
N GLY A 520 98.74 -8.54 36.81
CA GLY A 520 99.84 -9.12 37.59
C GLY A 520 100.03 -8.36 38.89
N GLY A 521 99.31 -8.72 39.95
CA GLY A 521 99.38 -8.02 41.24
C GLY A 521 98.35 -8.47 42.28
N THR A 522 98.84 -8.74 43.48
CA THR A 522 98.11 -8.98 44.74
C THR A 522 97.36 -7.74 45.23
N ASP A 523 96.26 -7.87 45.98
CA ASP A 523 96.23 -7.81 47.47
C ASP A 523 94.79 -7.65 48.04
N ASP A 524 94.69 -7.56 49.36
CA ASP A 524 93.49 -7.63 50.24
C ASP A 524 92.44 -6.49 50.10
N GLY A 525 91.20 -6.72 50.58
CA GLY A 525 90.18 -5.65 50.64
C GLY A 525 88.73 -6.04 51.01
N ARG A 526 88.37 -5.94 52.30
CA ARG A 526 86.97 -6.06 52.80
C ARG A 526 86.17 -4.75 52.66
N SER A 527 84.87 -4.80 52.30
CA SER A 527 83.84 -3.95 52.98
C SER A 527 82.36 -4.30 52.70
N MET A 528 81.51 -3.71 53.55
CA MET A 528 80.04 -3.62 53.64
C MET A 528 79.24 -3.57 52.30
N ARG A 529 78.05 -4.17 52.16
CA ARG A 529 76.73 -3.90 52.81
C ARG A 529 76.16 -2.47 52.61
N SER A 530 75.16 -2.32 51.72
CA SER A 530 73.83 -1.64 51.92
C SER A 530 73.17 -1.39 50.55
N ARG A 531 71.89 -1.74 50.30
CA ARG A 531 70.64 -1.11 50.78
C ARG A 531 70.49 0.39 50.42
N SER A 532 69.72 0.69 49.37
CA SER A 532 68.41 1.38 49.49
C SER A 532 67.76 1.57 48.10
N SER A 533 66.51 2.07 48.07
CA SER A 533 65.60 2.11 46.92
C SER A 533 64.89 3.46 46.80
N LEU A 534 64.56 3.91 45.59
CA LEU A 534 63.52 4.90 45.22
C LEU A 534 63.29 4.76 43.69
N ILE A 535 62.20 4.15 43.20
CA ILE A 535 60.83 4.68 43.02
C ILE A 535 60.73 5.84 42.02
N ARG A 536 60.06 5.59 40.89
CA ARG A 536 59.13 6.54 40.25
C ARG A 536 58.11 5.78 39.37
N SER A 537 56.83 6.13 39.46
CA SER A 537 55.72 5.49 38.73
C SER A 537 55.04 6.47 37.76
N PRO A 538 54.40 5.95 36.72
CA PRO A 538 53.05 6.34 36.27
C PRO A 538 52.04 5.20 36.59
N GLY A 539 50.72 5.39 36.55
CA GLY A 539 49.94 6.57 36.17
C GLY A 539 48.79 6.15 35.24
N VAL A 540 47.58 6.02 35.79
CA VAL A 540 46.39 5.53 35.07
C VAL A 540 45.23 6.53 35.29
N PRO A 541 44.49 6.92 34.24
CA PRO A 541 43.23 7.67 34.36
C PRO A 541 42.02 6.73 34.30
N GLU A 542 40.99 7.00 35.08
CA GLU A 542 39.65 6.45 34.84
C GLU A 542 38.56 7.50 35.16
N GLY A 543 37.39 7.35 34.53
CA GLY A 543 36.46 8.47 34.29
C GLY A 543 35.47 8.78 35.41
N SER A 544 35.23 10.08 35.60
CA SER A 544 34.18 10.66 36.44
C SER A 544 32.78 10.09 36.16
N ALA A 545 32.02 9.82 37.22
CA ALA A 545 30.56 9.75 37.20
C ALA A 545 29.96 11.03 37.78
N MET A 546 28.79 11.45 37.28
CA MET A 546 27.85 12.31 38.03
C MET A 546 26.43 12.24 37.46
N ASP A 547 25.48 12.62 38.30
CA ASP A 547 24.03 12.42 38.15
C ASP A 547 23.35 13.31 37.08
N THR A 548 22.20 12.84 36.61
CA THR A 548 20.98 13.67 36.59
C THR A 548 19.78 12.83 37.02
N ALA A 549 18.96 13.35 37.93
CA ALA A 549 17.66 12.78 38.28
C ALA A 549 16.53 13.51 37.55
N PHE A 550 15.49 12.77 37.17
CA PHE A 550 14.08 13.19 37.18
C PHE A 550 13.17 11.96 37.10
#